data_AF-A0A938UFV7-F1
#
_entry.id   AF-A0A938UFV7-F1
#
_cell.length_a   1.000
_cell.length_b   1.000
_cell.length_c   1.000
_cell.angle_alpha   90.00
_cell.angle_beta   90.00
_cell.angle_gamma   90.00
#
_symmetry.space_group_name_H-M   'P 1'
#
loop_
_entity.id
_entity.type
_entity.pdbx_description
1 polymer ?
#
loop_
_entity_poly.entity_id
_entity_poly.type
_entity_poly.pdbx_seq_one_letter_code
_entity_poly.pdbx_strand_id
1 'polypeptide(L)'
;MGKDRAYPWYDCAKRLPGLLRIPAIVGGWLSLLIHGRGHAKIFRQVVEAQLAILSHLYPLGAPYPFAAAYLLSLPQRGVYYPVGGRIAWVNWLRKSFTDAGGALMDDCSVMRIDTSPEIRIDLEKAGGVSTLCGKRLIVSAQWEKLKPLLLKRKIFRRLEHRLGALRPIAYPFSLHLGVCAEGLPERLAPHAIWIRDENKPLIDSNLVYIQTSRSGEKGRAPEGRRALCATVLLHKSPTMLTDLELSDVAKAIIDSLEGLLPFLRENIDYVNIEKSISLSRRSQEMVNQKYRTRKWTTTGINTLSPITPLSNVFLTGGVLRAGLGFEGEILAGMDAAFLAGRERKNHGL
;
A
#
# COMPACT_ATOMS: atom_id res chain seq x y z
N MET A 1 45.05 -57.27 -44.66
CA MET A 1 44.07 -57.27 -43.56
C MET A 1 44.77 -56.73 -42.33
N GLY A 2 44.50 -55.49 -41.97
CA GLY A 2 45.14 -54.85 -40.83
C GLY A 2 44.23 -53.79 -40.26
N LYS A 3 44.06 -53.80 -38.94
CA LYS A 3 44.53 -52.75 -38.04
C LYS A 3 43.95 -52.99 -36.64
N ASP A 4 44.86 -53.26 -35.71
CA ASP A 4 44.68 -52.92 -34.31
C ASP A 4 44.74 -51.40 -34.11
N ARG A 5 43.95 -50.91 -33.15
CA ARG A 5 44.32 -50.06 -32.00
C ARG A 5 43.33 -48.93 -31.68
N ALA A 6 43.03 -48.88 -30.38
CA ALA A 6 42.97 -47.71 -29.50
C ALA A 6 41.81 -46.68 -29.62
N TYR A 7 41.09 -46.55 -28.51
CA TYR A 7 40.36 -45.36 -28.03
C TYR A 7 41.33 -44.18 -27.72
N PRO A 8 40.86 -42.96 -27.35
CA PRO A 8 39.59 -42.27 -27.60
C PRO A 8 39.80 -40.82 -28.16
N TRP A 9 38.81 -40.24 -28.84
CA TRP A 9 38.82 -38.82 -29.23
C TRP A 9 37.68 -38.03 -28.58
N TYR A 10 38.06 -36.88 -28.03
CA TYR A 10 37.26 -35.69 -27.77
C TYR A 10 36.52 -35.23 -29.04
N ASP A 11 35.34 -34.62 -28.90
CA ASP A 11 35.18 -33.15 -28.99
C ASP A 11 33.71 -32.79 -29.29
N CYS A 12 32.94 -32.47 -28.25
CA CYS A 12 31.54 -32.01 -28.37
C CYS A 12 31.49 -30.49 -28.16
N ALA A 13 32.11 -29.76 -29.06
CA ALA A 13 32.05 -28.31 -29.13
C ALA A 13 31.01 -27.89 -30.19
N LYS A 14 29.82 -27.48 -29.73
CA LYS A 14 29.00 -26.35 -30.23
C LYS A 14 27.52 -26.53 -29.86
N ARG A 15 27.07 -25.72 -28.89
CA ARG A 15 25.87 -24.84 -28.98
C ARG A 15 25.42 -24.45 -27.57
N LEU A 16 25.81 -23.26 -27.12
CA LEU A 16 25.14 -22.55 -26.03
C LEU A 16 25.49 -21.04 -26.08
N PRO A 17 24.83 -20.21 -26.90
CA PRO A 17 24.89 -18.78 -26.75
C PRO A 17 23.79 -18.36 -25.75
N GLY A 18 24.00 -18.65 -24.46
CA GLY A 18 23.04 -18.34 -23.40
C GLY A 18 23.64 -17.89 -22.07
N LEU A 19 24.96 -18.06 -21.89
CA LEU A 19 25.62 -17.84 -20.59
C LEU A 19 26.30 -16.46 -20.46
N LEU A 20 26.41 -15.68 -21.55
CA LEU A 20 27.06 -14.37 -21.54
C LEU A 20 26.16 -13.21 -21.07
N ARG A 21 24.89 -13.44 -20.72
CA ARG A 21 24.02 -12.41 -20.12
C ARG A 21 23.99 -12.41 -18.59
N ILE A 22 24.49 -13.47 -17.95
CA ILE A 22 24.55 -13.53 -16.48
C ILE A 22 25.55 -12.52 -15.90
N PRO A 23 26.74 -12.28 -16.49
CA PRO A 23 27.66 -11.26 -15.98
C PRO A 23 27.10 -9.84 -16.07
N ALA A 24 26.28 -9.52 -17.08
CA ALA A 24 25.65 -8.20 -17.23
C ALA A 24 24.50 -7.99 -16.23
N ILE A 25 23.74 -9.04 -15.91
CA ILE A 25 22.68 -9.01 -14.89
C ILE A 25 23.30 -8.96 -13.49
N VAL A 26 24.39 -9.69 -13.24
CA VAL A 26 25.15 -9.64 -11.99
C VAL A 26 25.88 -8.31 -11.84
N GLY A 27 26.44 -7.76 -12.92
CA GLY A 27 27.04 -6.42 -12.96
C GLY A 27 26.02 -5.31 -12.70
N GLY A 28 24.80 -5.45 -13.24
CA GLY A 28 23.66 -4.57 -12.95
C GLY A 28 23.13 -4.69 -11.51
N TRP A 29 23.17 -5.89 -10.94
CA TRP A 29 22.86 -6.14 -9.52
C TRP A 29 23.93 -5.56 -8.59
N LEU A 30 25.21 -5.67 -8.96
CA LEU A 30 26.33 -5.03 -8.24
C LEU A 30 26.31 -3.51 -8.37
N SER A 31 25.84 -2.97 -9.50
CA SER A 31 25.61 -1.52 -9.64
C SER A 31 24.34 -1.03 -8.95
N LEU A 32 23.58 -1.88 -8.25
CA LEU A 32 22.56 -1.44 -7.28
C LEU A 32 23.07 -1.54 -5.83
N LEU A 33 24.22 -2.19 -5.61
CA LEU A 33 25.02 -2.16 -4.37
C LEU A 33 25.95 -0.95 -4.33
N ILE A 34 25.56 0.18 -4.93
CA ILE A 34 26.38 1.40 -4.94
C ILE A 34 26.55 1.93 -3.50
N HIS A 35 27.71 1.63 -2.91
CA HIS A 35 28.33 2.44 -1.85
C HIS A 35 28.99 3.67 -2.50
N GLY A 36 28.18 4.51 -3.16
CA GLY A 36 28.69 5.65 -3.93
C GLY A 36 28.71 6.91 -3.08
N ARG A 37 29.83 7.65 -3.17
CA ARG A 37 29.98 8.98 -2.54
C ARG A 37 29.01 9.99 -3.17
N GLY A 38 28.45 10.86 -2.33
CA GLY A 38 27.68 12.06 -2.72
C GLY A 38 26.45 11.77 -3.59
N HIS A 39 26.58 11.94 -4.91
CA HIS A 39 25.48 11.88 -5.88
C HIS A 39 24.74 10.54 -5.91
N ALA A 40 25.42 9.42 -5.66
CA ALA A 40 24.75 8.12 -5.64
C ALA A 40 23.83 7.95 -4.41
N LYS A 41 24.15 8.60 -3.29
CA LYS A 41 23.30 8.61 -2.09
C LYS A 41 22.02 9.39 -2.34
N ILE A 42 22.12 10.56 -2.98
CA ILE A 42 20.97 11.40 -3.34
C ILE A 42 20.06 10.66 -4.34
N PHE A 43 20.63 10.09 -5.40
CA PHE A 43 19.85 9.31 -6.37
C PHE A 43 19.14 8.13 -5.70
N ARG A 44 19.83 7.41 -4.82
CA ARG A 44 19.24 6.32 -4.03
C ARG A 44 18.07 6.81 -3.20
N GLN A 45 18.18 7.96 -2.53
CA GLN A 45 17.08 8.53 -1.77
C GLN A 45 15.87 8.89 -2.62
N VAL A 46 16.07 9.42 -3.83
CA VAL A 46 14.96 9.68 -4.76
C VAL A 46 14.22 8.37 -5.10
N VAL A 47 14.96 7.30 -5.39
CA VAL A 47 14.39 5.96 -5.65
C VAL A 47 13.65 5.42 -4.42
N GLU A 48 14.27 5.51 -3.24
CA GLU A 48 13.65 5.08 -1.98
C GLU A 48 12.39 5.89 -1.66
N ALA A 49 12.38 7.20 -1.95
CA ALA A 49 11.23 8.08 -1.76
C ALA A 49 10.08 7.74 -2.69
N GLN A 50 10.35 7.47 -3.97
CA GLN A 50 9.33 7.00 -4.90
C GLN A 50 8.73 5.67 -4.44
N LEU A 51 9.56 4.71 -4.05
CA LEU A 51 9.10 3.42 -3.53
C LEU A 51 8.36 3.56 -2.20
N ALA A 52 8.77 4.49 -1.34
CA ALA A 52 8.07 4.80 -0.10
C ALA A 52 6.66 5.32 -0.35
N ILE A 53 6.33 5.85 -1.52
CA ILE A 53 4.95 6.21 -1.87
C ILE A 53 4.24 5.09 -2.63
N LEU A 54 4.92 4.48 -3.59
CA LEU A 54 4.31 3.52 -4.52
C LEU A 54 4.16 2.10 -3.95
N SER A 55 4.96 1.71 -2.95
CA SER A 55 4.93 0.38 -2.32
C SER A 55 4.46 0.45 -0.87
N HIS A 56 3.73 -0.56 -0.41
CA HIS A 56 3.47 -0.78 1.02
C HIS A 56 4.57 -1.59 1.71
N LEU A 57 5.44 -2.27 0.96
CA LEU A 57 6.69 -2.84 1.50
C LEU A 57 7.78 -1.78 1.59
N TYR A 58 8.43 -1.72 2.74
CA TYR A 58 9.53 -0.79 2.99
C TYR A 58 10.89 -1.51 2.90
N PRO A 59 11.74 -1.18 1.91
CA PRO A 59 13.05 -1.79 1.74
C PRO A 59 14.10 -1.12 2.65
N LEU A 60 14.24 -1.60 3.89
CA LEU A 60 15.28 -1.13 4.83
C LEU A 60 16.66 -1.69 4.43
N GLY A 61 17.34 -1.06 3.47
CA GLY A 61 18.71 -1.42 3.09
C GLY A 61 18.87 -2.78 2.41
N ALA A 62 17.78 -3.52 2.20
CA ALA A 62 17.75 -4.74 1.40
C ALA A 62 17.82 -4.39 -0.10
N PRO A 63 18.30 -5.31 -0.96
CA PRO A 63 18.17 -5.16 -2.41
C PRO A 63 16.72 -4.86 -2.80
N TYR A 64 16.45 -4.16 -3.89
CA TYR A 64 15.05 -3.92 -4.28
C TYR A 64 14.38 -5.21 -4.79
N PRO A 65 13.12 -5.49 -4.42
CA PRO A 65 12.40 -6.64 -4.97
C PRO A 65 12.09 -6.41 -6.45
N PHE A 66 11.80 -7.47 -7.21
CA PHE A 66 11.41 -7.31 -8.62
C PHE A 66 10.21 -6.38 -8.82
N ALA A 67 9.24 -6.40 -7.90
CA ALA A 67 8.10 -5.48 -7.91
C ALA A 67 8.50 -3.99 -7.88
N ALA A 68 9.66 -3.64 -7.32
CA ALA A 68 10.13 -2.25 -7.33
C ALA A 68 10.47 -1.77 -8.75
N ALA A 69 11.01 -2.62 -9.61
CA ALA A 69 11.28 -2.26 -11.00
C ALA A 69 9.98 -1.91 -11.75
N TYR A 70 8.92 -2.67 -11.49
CA TYR A 70 7.58 -2.37 -12.00
C TYR A 70 7.09 -1.01 -11.48
N LEU A 71 7.13 -0.79 -10.17
CA LEU A 71 6.64 0.46 -9.56
C LEU A 71 7.41 1.69 -10.05
N LEU A 72 8.73 1.61 -10.17
CA LEU A 72 9.57 2.71 -10.67
C LEU A 72 9.30 3.03 -12.15
N SER A 73 8.73 2.09 -12.90
CA SER A 73 8.30 2.32 -14.29
C SER A 73 6.93 2.99 -14.40
N LEU A 74 6.11 3.02 -13.34
CA LEU A 74 4.75 3.56 -13.38
C LEU A 74 4.70 5.04 -13.79
N PRO A 75 5.54 5.95 -13.25
CA PRO A 75 5.50 7.35 -13.66
C PRO A 75 5.75 7.56 -15.16
N GLN A 76 6.53 6.68 -15.80
CA GLN A 76 6.81 6.74 -17.24
C GLN A 76 5.60 6.32 -18.10
N ARG A 77 4.68 5.53 -17.53
CA ARG A 77 3.42 5.13 -18.18
C ARG A 77 2.29 6.15 -18.00
N GLY A 78 2.55 7.18 -17.20
CA GLY A 78 1.55 8.16 -16.78
C GLY A 78 0.87 7.76 -15.47
N VAL A 79 0.66 8.74 -14.61
CA VAL A 79 -0.10 8.59 -13.37
C VAL A 79 -1.51 9.13 -13.59
N TYR A 80 -2.50 8.26 -13.45
CA TYR A 80 -3.91 8.62 -13.64
C TYR A 80 -4.44 9.39 -12.43
N TYR A 81 -5.18 10.47 -12.74
CA TYR A 81 -5.86 11.29 -11.75
C TYR A 81 -7.37 11.27 -12.03
N PRO A 82 -8.20 10.59 -11.22
CA PRO A 82 -9.63 10.63 -11.38
C PRO A 82 -10.17 12.03 -11.05
N VAL A 83 -10.98 12.61 -11.94
CA VAL A 83 -11.69 13.86 -11.68
C VAL A 83 -12.63 13.66 -10.49
N GLY A 84 -12.58 14.55 -9.49
CA GLY A 84 -13.28 14.35 -8.20
C GLY A 84 -12.48 13.52 -7.20
N GLY A 85 -11.23 13.16 -7.54
CA GLY A 85 -10.30 12.44 -6.67
C GLY A 85 -10.73 11.00 -6.37
N ARG A 86 -10.11 10.41 -5.34
CA ARG A 86 -10.34 9.01 -4.94
C ARG A 86 -11.79 8.72 -4.55
N ILE A 87 -12.51 9.70 -4.02
CA ILE A 87 -13.90 9.55 -3.58
C ILE A 87 -14.81 9.26 -4.78
N ALA A 88 -14.62 9.94 -5.91
CA ALA A 88 -15.40 9.69 -7.12
C ALA A 88 -15.24 8.24 -7.59
N TRP A 89 -14.02 7.71 -7.54
CA TRP A 89 -13.74 6.32 -7.89
C TRP A 89 -14.36 5.31 -6.92
N VAL A 90 -14.28 5.56 -5.60
CA VAL A 90 -14.93 4.74 -4.58
C VAL A 90 -16.45 4.76 -4.74
N ASN A 91 -17.05 5.92 -4.99
CA ASN A 91 -18.49 6.05 -5.22
C ASN A 91 -18.93 5.31 -6.48
N TRP A 92 -18.12 5.34 -7.54
CA TRP A 92 -18.36 4.56 -8.75
C TRP A 92 -18.33 3.04 -8.47
N LEU A 93 -17.36 2.55 -7.68
CA LEU A 93 -17.31 1.15 -7.27
C LEU A 93 -18.52 0.76 -6.43
N ARG A 94 -18.90 1.59 -5.45
CA ARG A 94 -20.08 1.38 -4.60
C ARG A 94 -21.34 1.30 -5.44
N LYS A 95 -21.53 2.24 -6.36
CA LYS A 95 -22.67 2.25 -7.28
C LYS A 95 -22.68 1.01 -8.18
N SER A 96 -21.55 0.67 -8.78
CA SER A 96 -21.46 -0.52 -9.65
C SER A 96 -21.79 -1.81 -8.89
N PHE A 97 -21.39 -1.89 -7.62
CA PHE A 97 -21.75 -3.02 -6.75
C PHE A 97 -23.25 -3.07 -6.44
N THR A 98 -23.88 -1.93 -6.14
CA THR A 98 -25.34 -1.88 -5.90
C THR A 98 -26.16 -2.12 -7.16
N ASP A 99 -25.72 -1.60 -8.31
CA ASP A 99 -26.39 -1.80 -9.60
C ASP A 99 -26.34 -3.28 -10.03
N ALA A 100 -25.31 -4.02 -9.59
CA ALA A 100 -25.20 -5.47 -9.76
C ALA A 100 -26.03 -6.28 -8.73
N GLY A 101 -26.84 -5.63 -7.89
CA GLY A 101 -27.68 -6.27 -6.87
C GLY A 101 -27.01 -6.47 -5.50
N GLY A 102 -25.82 -5.91 -5.29
CA GLY A 102 -25.14 -5.93 -4.00
C GLY A 102 -25.79 -5.00 -2.98
N ALA A 103 -25.70 -5.34 -1.69
CA ALA A 103 -26.17 -4.51 -0.60
C ALA A 103 -24.98 -3.92 0.19
N LEU A 104 -24.99 -2.60 0.40
CA LEU A 104 -24.01 -1.89 1.22
C LEU A 104 -24.63 -1.53 2.57
N MET A 105 -23.91 -1.80 3.65
CA MET A 105 -24.34 -1.47 5.01
C MET A 105 -23.28 -0.58 5.67
N ASP A 106 -23.57 0.71 5.75
CA ASP A 106 -22.73 1.68 6.46
C ASP A 106 -23.13 1.80 7.93
N ASP A 107 -22.21 2.34 8.74
CA ASP A 107 -22.34 2.56 10.18
C ASP A 107 -22.71 1.30 10.99
N CYS A 108 -22.15 0.16 10.56
CA CYS A 108 -22.28 -1.14 11.22
C CYS A 108 -20.97 -1.58 11.85
N SER A 109 -21.06 -2.26 13.00
CA SER A 109 -19.93 -2.93 13.64
C SER A 109 -20.17 -4.45 13.67
N VAL A 110 -19.21 -5.24 13.19
CA VAL A 110 -19.27 -6.70 13.32
C VAL A 110 -18.94 -7.09 14.76
N MET A 111 -19.84 -7.83 15.39
CA MET A 111 -19.73 -8.26 16.79
C MET A 111 -19.29 -9.72 16.89
N ARG A 112 -19.78 -10.58 15.99
CA ARG A 112 -19.50 -12.01 15.99
C ARG A 112 -19.46 -12.57 14.58
N ILE A 113 -18.60 -13.56 14.36
CA ILE A 113 -18.52 -14.33 13.12
C ILE A 113 -18.52 -15.82 13.47
N ASP A 114 -19.59 -16.51 13.12
CA ASP A 114 -19.63 -17.97 13.08
C ASP A 114 -19.39 -18.43 11.65
N THR A 115 -18.63 -19.52 11.49
CA THR A 115 -18.17 -20.01 10.16
C THR A 115 -18.57 -21.46 9.88
N SER A 116 -19.33 -22.09 10.78
CA SER A 116 -19.78 -23.48 10.70
C SER A 116 -21.16 -23.62 11.36
N PRO A 117 -22.13 -24.31 10.74
CA PRO A 117 -22.08 -24.96 9.41
C PRO A 117 -22.18 -23.98 8.23
N GLU A 118 -22.80 -22.82 8.44
CA GLU A 118 -22.85 -21.70 7.49
C GLU A 118 -22.18 -20.48 8.10
N ILE A 119 -21.93 -19.44 7.29
CA ILE A 119 -21.37 -18.19 7.80
C ILE A 119 -22.51 -17.36 8.38
N ARG A 120 -22.39 -17.00 9.66
CA ARG A 120 -23.29 -16.06 10.33
C ARG A 120 -22.50 -14.90 10.89
N ILE A 121 -22.96 -13.69 10.62
CA ILE A 121 -22.30 -12.45 11.04
C ILE A 121 -23.33 -11.63 11.80
N ASP A 122 -23.07 -11.38 13.07
CA ASP A 122 -23.89 -10.48 13.87
C ASP A 122 -23.32 -9.06 13.75
N LEU A 123 -24.18 -8.15 13.30
CA LEU A 123 -23.90 -6.73 13.10
C LEU A 123 -24.67 -5.91 14.13
N GLU A 124 -23.98 -4.96 14.74
CA GLU A 124 -24.60 -3.89 15.53
C GLU A 124 -24.79 -2.65 14.66
N LYS A 125 -26.01 -2.10 14.65
CA LYS A 125 -26.35 -0.84 13.99
C LYS A 125 -27.41 -0.09 14.81
N ALA A 126 -27.13 1.16 15.14
CA ALA A 126 -28.07 2.05 15.86
C ALA A 126 -28.68 1.43 17.14
N GLY A 127 -27.90 0.64 17.89
CA GLY A 127 -28.34 -0.05 19.11
C GLY A 127 -29.12 -1.34 18.89
N GLY A 128 -29.39 -1.74 17.64
CA GLY A 128 -29.98 -3.02 17.28
C GLY A 128 -28.94 -4.03 16.79
N VAL A 129 -29.25 -5.32 16.96
CA VAL A 129 -28.44 -6.44 16.43
C VAL A 129 -29.18 -7.05 15.25
N SER A 130 -28.48 -7.26 14.14
CA SER A 130 -28.97 -7.96 12.96
C SER A 130 -28.00 -9.07 12.56
N THR A 131 -28.51 -10.21 12.12
CA THR A 131 -27.68 -11.34 11.70
C THR A 131 -27.74 -11.50 10.18
N LEU A 132 -26.58 -11.58 9.55
CA LEU A 132 -26.43 -11.92 8.15
C LEU A 132 -25.96 -13.36 8.00
N CYS A 133 -26.59 -14.11 7.10
CA CYS A 133 -26.19 -15.46 6.75
C CYS A 133 -25.57 -15.49 5.35
N GLY A 134 -24.53 -16.28 5.15
CA GLY A 134 -23.84 -16.40 3.87
C GLY A 134 -23.13 -17.74 3.69
N LYS A 135 -22.85 -18.06 2.43
CA LYS A 135 -22.08 -19.26 2.07
C LYS A 135 -20.57 -19.05 2.15
N ARG A 136 -20.11 -17.82 1.88
CA ARG A 136 -18.70 -17.44 1.74
C ARG A 136 -18.44 -16.07 2.35
N LEU A 137 -17.26 -15.89 2.91
CA LEU A 137 -16.82 -14.66 3.57
C LEU A 137 -15.51 -14.20 2.96
N ILE A 138 -15.46 -12.93 2.55
CA ILE A 138 -14.22 -12.23 2.22
C ILE A 138 -14.01 -11.22 3.33
N VAL A 139 -12.84 -11.25 3.97
CA VAL A 139 -12.49 -10.35 5.08
C VAL A 139 -11.18 -9.62 4.78
N SER A 140 -11.13 -8.32 5.06
CA SER A 140 -9.89 -7.55 4.93
C SER A 140 -8.87 -8.00 5.97
N ALA A 141 -7.64 -8.26 5.54
CA ALA A 141 -6.51 -8.60 6.39
C ALA A 141 -6.03 -7.41 7.25
N GLN A 142 -6.46 -6.19 6.92
CA GLN A 142 -6.16 -4.97 7.68
C GLN A 142 -7.23 -4.65 8.74
N TRP A 143 -8.35 -5.38 8.74
CA TRP A 143 -9.43 -5.16 9.68
C TRP A 143 -9.02 -5.50 11.12
N GLU A 144 -9.17 -4.56 12.03
CA GLU A 144 -8.65 -4.68 13.41
C GLU A 144 -9.25 -5.88 14.16
N LYS A 145 -10.55 -6.17 13.93
CA LYS A 145 -11.25 -7.24 14.65
C LYS A 145 -11.04 -8.62 14.03
N LEU A 146 -10.28 -8.73 12.94
CA LEU A 146 -9.94 -10.01 12.30
C LEU A 146 -9.32 -10.98 13.29
N LYS A 147 -8.32 -10.52 14.04
CA LYS A 147 -7.64 -11.35 15.04
C LYS A 147 -8.57 -11.79 16.18
N PRO A 148 -9.24 -10.86 16.90
CA PRO A 148 -10.06 -11.25 18.04
C PRO A 148 -11.35 -12.01 17.68
N LEU A 149 -11.90 -11.83 16.47
CA LEU A 149 -13.16 -12.47 16.06
C LEU A 149 -12.99 -13.73 15.22
N LEU A 150 -11.93 -13.84 14.42
CA LEU A 150 -11.74 -14.98 13.52
C LEU A 150 -10.51 -15.84 13.87
N LEU A 151 -9.36 -15.20 14.09
CA LEU A 151 -8.07 -15.93 14.17
C LEU A 151 -7.79 -16.62 15.51
N LYS A 152 -8.63 -16.45 16.55
CA LYS A 152 -8.47 -17.12 17.86
C LYS A 152 -8.51 -18.65 17.77
N ARG A 153 -9.14 -19.22 16.72
CA ARG A 153 -9.28 -20.68 16.58
C ARG A 153 -7.94 -21.31 16.21
N LYS A 154 -7.60 -22.46 16.80
CA LYS A 154 -6.34 -23.19 16.58
C LYS A 154 -6.01 -23.43 15.09
N ILE A 155 -7.03 -23.63 14.25
CA ILE A 155 -6.86 -23.84 12.80
C ILE A 155 -6.16 -22.65 12.11
N PHE A 156 -6.35 -21.43 12.62
CA PHE A 156 -5.76 -20.21 12.06
C PHE A 156 -4.36 -19.88 12.59
N ARG A 157 -3.78 -20.68 13.51
CA ARG A 157 -2.49 -20.37 14.15
C ARG A 157 -1.36 -20.06 13.16
N ARG A 158 -1.30 -20.82 12.05
CA ARG A 158 -0.29 -20.59 10.99
C ARG A 158 -0.52 -19.27 10.26
N LEU A 159 -1.78 -18.91 10.00
CA LEU A 159 -2.15 -17.66 9.34
C LEU A 159 -1.86 -16.47 10.25
N GLU A 160 -2.25 -16.56 11.53
CA GLU A 160 -1.95 -15.55 12.53
C GLU A 160 -0.44 -15.28 12.63
N HIS A 161 0.37 -16.34 12.69
CA HIS A 161 1.83 -16.19 12.72
C HIS A 161 2.38 -15.52 11.44
N ARG A 162 1.81 -15.81 10.26
CA ARG A 162 2.21 -15.18 9.00
C ARG A 162 1.82 -13.70 8.96
N LEU A 163 0.62 -13.35 9.42
CA LEU A 163 0.18 -11.96 9.56
C LEU A 163 1.08 -11.20 10.53
N GLY A 164 1.38 -11.78 11.70
CA GLY A 164 2.27 -11.16 12.70
C GLY A 164 3.74 -11.07 12.27
N ALA A 165 4.17 -11.84 11.26
CA ALA A 165 5.49 -11.70 10.66
C ALA A 165 5.61 -10.46 9.76
N LEU A 166 4.49 -9.88 9.34
CA LEU A 166 4.45 -8.56 8.71
C LEU A 166 4.32 -7.51 9.80
N ARG A 167 5.42 -6.79 10.02
CA ARG A 167 5.46 -5.74 11.04
C ARG A 167 5.20 -4.40 10.38
N PRO A 168 4.14 -3.68 10.75
CA PRO A 168 4.04 -2.27 10.44
C PRO A 168 5.25 -1.54 11.05
N ILE A 169 5.90 -0.69 10.27
CA ILE A 169 7.05 0.11 10.70
C ILE A 169 6.84 1.61 10.53
N ALA A 170 5.87 2.00 9.71
CA ALA A 170 5.49 3.39 9.55
C ALA A 170 4.00 3.55 9.24
N TYR A 171 3.41 4.59 9.79
CA TYR A 171 1.99 4.88 9.76
C TYR A 171 1.76 6.24 9.11
N PRO A 172 0.91 6.34 8.08
CA PRO A 172 0.64 7.62 7.44
C PRO A 172 -0.21 8.51 8.35
N PHE A 173 0.19 9.78 8.46
CA PHE A 173 -0.57 10.85 9.07
C PHE A 173 -0.72 11.98 8.04
N SER A 174 -1.96 12.44 7.83
CA SER A 174 -2.27 13.41 6.78
C SER A 174 -2.87 14.69 7.34
N LEU A 175 -2.25 15.82 7.03
CA LEU A 175 -2.76 17.16 7.29
C LEU A 175 -3.51 17.66 6.05
N HIS A 176 -4.74 18.15 6.26
CA HIS A 176 -5.59 18.67 5.20
C HIS A 176 -5.68 20.19 5.31
N LEU A 177 -5.35 20.86 4.20
CA LEU A 177 -5.30 22.31 4.07
C LEU A 177 -6.18 22.76 2.89
N GLY A 178 -6.89 23.87 3.07
CA GLY A 178 -7.44 24.67 1.98
C GLY A 178 -6.53 25.87 1.77
N VAL A 179 -6.04 26.05 0.54
CA VAL A 179 -5.09 27.11 0.21
C VAL A 179 -5.56 27.93 -0.99
N CYS A 180 -5.10 29.18 -1.08
CA CYS A 180 -5.27 30.00 -2.26
C CYS A 180 -4.60 29.34 -3.47
N ALA A 181 -5.26 29.34 -4.64
CA ALA A 181 -4.70 28.76 -5.84
C ALA A 181 -3.43 29.49 -6.30
N GLU A 182 -3.38 30.82 -6.10
CA GLU A 182 -2.24 31.68 -6.45
C GLU A 182 -1.03 31.45 -5.54
N GLY A 183 -1.26 30.92 -4.33
CA GLY A 183 -0.21 30.56 -3.37
C GLY A 183 0.53 29.26 -3.69
N LEU A 184 0.08 28.51 -4.71
CA LEU A 184 0.75 27.28 -5.16
C LEU A 184 1.52 27.55 -6.46
N PRO A 185 2.76 27.04 -6.60
CA PRO A 185 3.50 27.15 -7.85
C PRO A 185 2.71 26.53 -9.01
N GLU A 186 2.61 27.24 -10.12
CA GLU A 186 1.85 26.80 -11.31
C GLU A 186 2.30 25.42 -11.82
N ARG A 187 3.61 25.14 -11.73
CA ARG A 187 4.22 23.87 -12.15
C ARG A 187 4.21 22.78 -11.08
N LEU A 188 3.59 23.02 -9.92
CA LEU A 188 3.46 21.99 -8.89
C LEU A 188 2.53 20.88 -9.39
N ALA A 189 3.08 19.68 -9.54
CA ALA A 189 2.30 18.52 -9.94
C ALA A 189 1.23 18.17 -8.87
N PRO A 190 0.09 17.58 -9.26
CA PRO A 190 -0.94 17.11 -8.32
C PRO A 190 -0.41 16.12 -7.26
N HIS A 191 0.70 15.45 -7.55
CA HIS A 191 1.43 14.59 -6.64
C HIS A 191 2.89 15.01 -6.62
N ALA A 192 3.42 15.35 -5.45
CA ALA A 192 4.81 15.72 -5.26
C ALA A 192 5.37 15.06 -3.99
N ILE A 193 6.69 14.89 -3.95
CA ILE A 193 7.41 14.40 -2.78
C ILE A 193 8.43 15.46 -2.41
N TRP A 194 8.39 15.88 -1.16
CA TRP A 194 9.36 16.80 -0.57
C TRP A 194 10.24 16.05 0.41
N ILE A 195 11.56 16.18 0.27
CA ILE A 195 12.54 15.63 1.20
C ILE A 195 13.28 16.81 1.80
N ARG A 196 13.09 17.06 3.10
CA ARG A 196 13.64 18.24 3.77
C ARG A 196 15.16 18.15 3.95
N ASP A 197 15.65 16.96 4.31
CA ASP A 197 17.05 16.72 4.63
C ASP A 197 17.52 15.43 3.95
N GLU A 198 18.36 15.58 2.93
CA GLU A 198 18.97 14.49 2.16
C GLU A 198 19.93 13.60 2.97
N ASN A 199 20.20 13.93 4.22
CA ASN A 199 21.04 13.10 5.09
C ASN A 199 20.24 12.30 6.11
N LYS A 200 18.94 12.56 6.24
CA LYS A 200 18.05 11.86 7.17
C LYS A 200 17.26 10.72 6.49
N PRO A 201 16.83 9.70 7.26
CA PRO A 201 15.91 8.69 6.77
C PRO A 201 14.61 9.30 6.24
N LEU A 202 13.87 8.57 5.41
CA LEU A 202 12.60 9.04 4.82
C LEU A 202 11.38 8.91 5.76
N ILE A 203 11.61 8.62 7.04
CA ILE A 203 10.59 8.53 8.10
C ILE A 203 10.74 9.78 9.00
N ASP A 204 9.84 9.97 9.96
CA ASP A 204 9.88 11.07 10.94
C ASP A 204 9.80 12.44 10.29
N SER A 205 8.82 12.60 9.41
CA SER A 205 8.50 13.88 8.77
C SER A 205 9.60 14.47 7.88
N ASN A 206 10.67 13.71 7.59
CA ASN A 206 11.67 14.13 6.62
C ASN A 206 11.13 14.08 5.18
N LEU A 207 10.33 13.06 4.89
CA LEU A 207 9.58 12.94 3.63
C LEU A 207 8.15 13.43 3.86
N VAL A 208 7.72 14.41 3.06
CA VAL A 208 6.34 14.87 2.99
C VAL A 208 5.79 14.53 1.60
N TYR A 209 4.76 13.71 1.56
CA TYR A 209 4.00 13.43 0.35
C TYR A 209 2.87 14.45 0.19
N ILE A 210 2.86 15.15 -0.94
CA ILE A 210 1.95 16.26 -1.20
C ILE A 210 0.97 15.81 -2.27
N GLN A 211 -0.32 15.97 -1.99
CA GLN A 211 -1.39 15.81 -2.95
C GLN A 211 -2.16 17.11 -3.07
N THR A 212 -2.28 17.65 -4.28
CA THR A 212 -3.11 18.83 -4.55
C THR A 212 -4.29 18.46 -5.46
N SER A 213 -5.43 19.11 -5.25
CA SER A 213 -6.50 19.20 -6.24
C SER A 213 -5.97 19.83 -7.54
N ARG A 214 -6.63 19.66 -8.69
CA ARG A 214 -6.28 20.42 -9.90
C ARG A 214 -6.83 21.84 -9.85
N SER A 215 -6.26 22.74 -10.66
CA SER A 215 -6.79 24.10 -10.79
C SER A 215 -8.22 24.05 -11.32
N GLY A 216 -9.13 24.81 -10.70
CA GLY A 216 -10.55 24.85 -11.08
C GLY A 216 -11.39 23.63 -10.69
N GLU A 217 -10.85 22.67 -9.92
CA GLU A 217 -11.58 21.46 -9.52
C GLU A 217 -12.58 21.73 -8.37
N LYS A 218 -13.76 22.24 -8.73
CA LYS A 218 -14.83 22.64 -7.80
C LYS A 218 -15.31 21.53 -6.85
N GLY A 219 -15.17 20.27 -7.25
CA GLY A 219 -15.56 19.11 -6.43
C GLY A 219 -14.66 18.87 -5.22
N ARG A 220 -13.46 19.48 -5.16
CA ARG A 220 -12.51 19.31 -4.06
C ARG A 220 -12.22 20.60 -3.29
N ALA A 221 -12.34 21.76 -3.94
CA ALA A 221 -12.16 23.05 -3.32
C ALA A 221 -13.05 24.11 -3.99
N PRO A 222 -13.44 25.18 -3.27
CA PRO A 222 -14.14 26.32 -3.86
C PRO A 222 -13.35 27.00 -4.98
N GLU A 223 -14.03 27.85 -5.75
CA GLU A 223 -13.40 28.64 -6.81
C GLU A 223 -12.27 29.55 -6.26
N GLY A 224 -11.18 29.68 -7.01
CA GLY A 224 -9.96 30.38 -6.56
C GLY A 224 -9.14 29.65 -5.49
N ARG A 225 -9.61 28.49 -4.99
CA ARG A 225 -8.96 27.72 -3.93
C ARG A 225 -8.51 26.34 -4.41
N ARG A 226 -7.60 25.72 -3.64
CA ARG A 226 -7.08 24.36 -3.87
C ARG A 226 -7.08 23.59 -2.57
N ALA A 227 -7.52 22.34 -2.61
CA ALA A 227 -7.30 21.39 -1.53
C ALA A 227 -5.86 20.85 -1.62
N LEU A 228 -5.14 20.92 -0.51
CA LEU A 228 -3.81 20.36 -0.33
C LEU A 228 -3.85 19.34 0.81
N CYS A 229 -3.30 18.15 0.59
CA CYS A 229 -3.13 17.12 1.59
C CYS A 229 -1.64 16.80 1.69
N ALA A 230 -1.09 16.91 2.90
CA ALA A 230 0.32 16.63 3.17
C ALA A 230 0.42 15.45 4.12
N THR A 231 1.06 14.37 3.67
CA THR A 231 1.15 13.11 4.40
C THR A 231 2.60 12.81 4.78
N VAL A 232 2.83 12.50 6.05
CA VAL A 232 4.12 12.01 6.57
C VAL A 232 3.99 10.59 7.08
N LEU A 233 5.13 9.91 7.24
CA LEU A 233 5.22 8.58 7.81
C LEU A 233 5.73 8.67 9.25
N LEU A 234 4.93 8.20 10.21
CA LEU A 234 5.22 8.19 11.65
C LEU A 234 5.68 6.81 12.11
N HIS A 235 6.58 6.74 13.09
CA HIS A 235 6.98 5.45 13.70
C HIS A 235 5.89 4.79 14.55
N LYS A 236 4.98 5.57 15.13
CA LYS A 236 3.85 5.09 15.93
C LYS A 236 2.54 5.38 15.21
N SER A 237 1.56 4.51 15.42
CA SER A 237 0.21 4.74 14.91
C SER A 237 -0.36 6.05 15.48
N PRO A 238 -1.08 6.87 14.69
CA PRO A 238 -1.85 8.00 15.21
C PRO A 238 -2.82 7.64 16.34
N THR A 239 -3.25 6.38 16.45
CA THR A 239 -4.09 5.91 17.57
C THR A 239 -3.34 5.75 18.89
N MET A 240 -2.01 5.67 18.86
CA MET A 240 -1.14 5.54 20.04
C MET A 240 -0.53 6.87 20.48
N LEU A 241 -0.70 7.93 19.69
CA LEU A 241 -0.16 9.26 19.95
C LEU A 241 -1.25 10.16 20.53
N THR A 242 -0.84 11.07 21.41
CA THR A 242 -1.71 12.10 21.98
C THR A 242 -2.05 13.18 20.95
N ASP A 243 -3.09 13.96 21.23
CA ASP A 243 -3.51 15.06 20.36
C ASP A 243 -2.42 16.15 20.28
N LEU A 244 -1.69 16.37 21.39
CA LEU A 244 -0.57 17.31 21.43
C LEU A 244 0.57 16.85 20.52
N GLU A 245 1.01 15.60 20.62
CA GLU A 245 2.06 15.03 19.76
C GLU A 245 1.68 15.13 18.27
N LEU A 246 0.44 14.80 17.92
CA LEU A 246 -0.03 14.89 16.54
C LEU A 246 -0.20 16.34 16.05
N SER A 247 -0.55 17.26 16.95
CA SER A 247 -0.61 18.69 16.63
C SER A 247 0.78 19.26 16.35
N ASP A 248 1.80 18.81 17.09
CA ASP A 248 3.18 19.20 16.84
C ASP A 248 3.71 18.61 15.53
N VAL A 249 3.33 17.36 15.20
CA VAL A 249 3.58 16.80 13.87
C VAL A 249 2.92 17.66 12.78
N ALA A 250 1.67 18.09 12.96
CA ALA A 250 0.98 18.93 11.98
C ALA A 250 1.67 20.28 11.77
N LYS A 251 2.13 20.94 12.85
CA LYS A 251 2.92 22.18 12.75
C LYS A 251 4.23 21.94 12.00
N ALA A 252 4.94 20.86 12.33
CA ALA A 252 6.19 20.49 11.65
C ALA A 252 5.99 20.18 10.15
N ILE A 253 4.82 19.68 9.75
CA ILE A 253 4.46 19.53 8.33
C ILE A 253 4.38 20.90 7.65
N ILE A 254 3.69 21.87 8.26
CA ILE A 254 3.57 23.23 7.71
C ILE A 254 4.96 23.86 7.60
N ASP A 255 5.76 23.80 8.66
CA ASP A 255 7.15 24.31 8.67
C ASP A 255 8.00 23.68 7.55
N SER A 256 7.85 22.36 7.34
CA SER A 256 8.57 21.64 6.30
C SER A 256 8.15 22.08 4.90
N LEU A 257 6.85 22.32 4.71
CA LEU A 257 6.31 22.72 3.41
C LEU A 257 6.67 24.16 3.03
N GLU A 258 6.91 25.07 3.98
CA GLU A 258 7.37 26.43 3.67
C GLU A 258 8.70 26.46 2.92
N GLY A 259 9.55 25.45 3.13
CA GLY A 259 10.79 25.28 2.36
C GLY A 259 10.58 24.97 0.87
N LEU A 260 9.40 24.44 0.51
CA LEU A 260 9.02 24.14 -0.88
C LEU A 260 8.03 25.18 -1.45
N LEU A 261 7.10 25.63 -0.63
CA LEU A 261 5.99 26.51 -0.97
C LEU A 261 6.18 27.82 -0.21
N PRO A 262 6.89 28.80 -0.81
CA PRO A 262 7.12 30.08 -0.15
C PRO A 262 5.78 30.75 0.11
N PHE A 263 5.63 31.36 1.29
CA PHE A 263 4.42 32.03 1.74
C PHE A 263 3.19 31.11 1.90
N LEU A 264 3.41 29.82 2.20
CA LEU A 264 2.30 28.89 2.40
C LEU A 264 1.36 29.37 3.50
N ARG A 265 1.88 29.87 4.63
CA ARG A 265 1.07 30.26 5.79
C ARG A 265 0.08 31.38 5.47
N GLU A 266 0.52 32.36 4.71
CA GLU A 266 -0.26 33.50 4.24
C GLU A 266 -1.35 33.07 3.26
N ASN A 267 -1.17 31.93 2.61
CA ASN A 267 -2.09 31.37 1.63
C ASN A 267 -2.97 30.23 2.16
N ILE A 268 -2.89 29.88 3.46
CA ILE A 268 -3.81 28.91 4.08
C ILE A 268 -5.10 29.62 4.45
N ASP A 269 -6.19 29.24 3.79
CA ASP A 269 -7.55 29.72 4.12
C ASP A 269 -8.24 28.82 5.14
N TYR A 270 -7.88 27.54 5.15
CA TYR A 270 -8.49 26.56 6.03
C TYR A 270 -7.47 25.55 6.52
N VAL A 271 -7.40 25.39 7.83
CA VAL A 271 -6.72 24.28 8.49
C VAL A 271 -7.55 23.85 9.69
N ASN A 272 -7.81 22.55 9.79
CA ASN A 272 -8.39 21.96 10.99
C ASN A 272 -7.56 20.74 11.40
N ILE A 273 -6.67 20.98 12.37
CA ILE A 273 -5.72 19.98 12.88
C ILE A 273 -6.48 18.85 13.58
N GLU A 274 -7.41 19.18 14.47
CA GLU A 274 -8.24 18.20 15.21
C GLU A 274 -9.03 17.28 14.26
N LYS A 275 -9.59 17.85 13.19
CA LYS A 275 -10.27 17.09 12.15
C LYS A 275 -9.31 16.18 11.40
N SER A 276 -8.11 16.67 11.07
CA SER A 276 -7.07 15.85 10.43
C SER A 276 -6.58 14.71 11.33
N ILE A 277 -6.48 14.94 12.65
CA ILE A 277 -6.17 13.94 13.67
C ILE A 277 -7.27 12.86 13.73
N SER A 278 -8.52 13.28 13.89
CA SER A 278 -9.66 12.34 13.96
C SER A 278 -9.80 11.51 12.68
N LEU A 279 -9.64 12.11 11.50
CA LEU A 279 -9.63 11.40 10.21
C LEU A 279 -8.45 10.43 10.11
N SER A 280 -7.25 10.85 10.52
CA SER A 280 -6.07 9.98 10.49
C SER A 280 -6.24 8.76 11.40
N ARG A 281 -6.83 8.93 12.60
CA ARG A 281 -7.13 7.80 13.50
C ARG A 281 -8.18 6.87 12.93
N ARG A 282 -9.32 7.40 12.46
CA ARG A 282 -10.42 6.59 11.89
C ARG A 282 -10.00 5.80 10.66
N SER A 283 -9.05 6.33 9.89
CA SER A 283 -8.62 5.73 8.64
C SER A 283 -7.48 4.70 8.79
N GLN A 284 -6.94 4.47 9.99
CA GLN A 284 -5.81 3.52 10.17
C GLN A 284 -6.12 2.07 9.77
N GLU A 285 -7.40 1.67 9.80
CA GLU A 285 -7.85 0.35 9.34
C GLU A 285 -7.98 0.25 7.82
N MET A 286 -8.18 1.39 7.14
CA MET A 286 -8.41 1.46 5.71
C MET A 286 -7.12 1.79 4.95
N VAL A 287 -6.25 2.59 5.55
CA VAL A 287 -5.03 3.06 4.90
C VAL A 287 -3.94 2.00 5.06
N ASN A 288 -3.30 1.65 3.95
CA ASN A 288 -2.15 0.78 3.98
C ASN A 288 -0.97 1.42 4.70
N GLN A 289 -0.48 0.71 5.72
CA GLN A 289 0.72 1.05 6.46
C GLN A 289 1.97 0.65 5.66
N LYS A 290 3.14 1.04 6.15
CA LYS A 290 4.41 0.52 5.63
C LYS A 290 4.81 -0.71 6.41
N TYR A 291 4.96 -1.83 5.70
CA TYR A 291 5.25 -3.12 6.27
C TYR A 291 6.70 -3.52 6.01
N ARG A 292 7.27 -4.20 7.01
CA ARG A 292 8.51 -4.96 6.88
C ARG A 292 8.18 -6.44 6.99
N THR A 293 8.70 -7.23 6.04
CA THR A 293 8.65 -8.70 6.10
C THR A 293 9.93 -9.25 6.74
N ARG A 294 9.80 -10.29 7.57
CA ARG A 294 10.94 -11.04 8.12
C ARG A 294 11.63 -11.92 7.07
N LYS A 295 10.89 -12.35 6.04
CA LYS A 295 11.42 -13.18 4.94
C LYS A 295 11.43 -12.36 3.67
N TRP A 296 12.61 -12.16 3.12
CA TRP A 296 12.78 -11.56 1.80
C TRP A 296 12.10 -12.45 0.75
N THR A 297 11.10 -11.93 0.05
CA THR A 297 10.61 -12.58 -1.18
C THR A 297 11.31 -11.89 -2.34
N THR A 298 12.06 -12.66 -3.13
CA THR A 298 12.84 -12.13 -4.25
C THR A 298 11.98 -11.35 -5.26
N THR A 299 10.71 -11.73 -5.40
CA THR A 299 9.76 -11.03 -6.27
C THR A 299 9.13 -9.81 -5.62
N GLY A 300 8.90 -9.83 -4.30
CA GLY A 300 8.14 -8.79 -3.57
C GLY A 300 6.67 -8.66 -3.98
N ILE A 301 6.14 -9.57 -4.81
CA ILE A 301 4.78 -9.48 -5.36
C ILE A 301 3.74 -9.93 -4.33
N ASN A 302 3.88 -11.16 -3.85
CA ASN A 302 2.95 -11.75 -2.90
C ASN A 302 3.57 -11.76 -1.51
N THR A 303 2.85 -11.17 -0.56
CA THR A 303 3.25 -11.08 0.84
C THR A 303 2.46 -12.10 1.67
N LEU A 304 1.17 -12.27 1.38
CA LEU A 304 0.30 -13.28 2.00
C LEU A 304 -0.60 -13.95 0.95
N SER A 305 -1.11 -15.13 1.30
CA SER A 305 -2.11 -15.82 0.50
C SER A 305 -3.53 -15.33 0.85
N PRO A 306 -4.43 -15.14 -0.13
CA PRO A 306 -5.85 -14.88 0.12
C PRO A 306 -6.59 -16.11 0.69
N ILE A 307 -5.99 -17.31 0.64
CA ILE A 307 -6.62 -18.54 1.10
C ILE A 307 -6.42 -18.70 2.61
N THR A 308 -7.52 -18.97 3.32
CA THR A 308 -7.48 -19.36 4.73
C THR A 308 -7.61 -20.89 4.89
N PRO A 309 -7.36 -21.44 6.10
CA PRO A 309 -7.64 -22.84 6.39
C PRO A 309 -9.12 -23.26 6.26
N LEU A 310 -10.07 -22.31 6.28
CA LEU A 310 -11.48 -22.58 6.02
C LEU A 310 -11.77 -22.36 4.54
N SER A 311 -12.40 -23.34 3.89
CA SER A 311 -12.67 -23.32 2.45
C SER A 311 -13.66 -22.25 2.01
N ASN A 312 -14.43 -21.70 2.94
CA ASN A 312 -15.44 -20.67 2.73
C ASN A 312 -15.03 -19.28 3.24
N VAL A 313 -13.80 -19.11 3.73
CA VAL A 313 -13.29 -17.82 4.22
C VAL A 313 -12.01 -17.42 3.48
N PHE A 314 -11.99 -16.20 2.94
CA PHE A 314 -10.92 -15.65 2.12
C PHE A 314 -10.46 -14.29 2.66
N LEU A 315 -9.19 -13.97 2.44
CA LEU A 315 -8.60 -12.69 2.80
C LEU A 315 -8.48 -11.75 1.60
N THR A 316 -8.65 -10.46 1.84
CA THR A 316 -8.34 -9.37 0.91
C THR A 316 -7.53 -8.26 1.61
N GLY A 317 -7.16 -7.19 0.90
CA GLY A 317 -6.46 -6.01 1.43
C GLY A 317 -5.05 -5.85 0.91
N GLY A 318 -4.53 -4.62 0.94
CA GLY A 318 -3.25 -4.25 0.32
C GLY A 318 -2.04 -4.96 0.94
N VAL A 319 -2.18 -5.41 2.20
CA VAL A 319 -1.15 -6.20 2.88
C VAL A 319 -0.85 -7.56 2.21
N LEU A 320 -1.79 -8.13 1.44
CA LEU A 320 -1.56 -9.40 0.74
C LEU A 320 -0.54 -9.28 -0.40
N ARG A 321 -0.52 -8.12 -1.07
CA ARG A 321 0.36 -7.81 -2.21
C ARG A 321 1.08 -6.48 -2.00
N ALA A 322 1.62 -6.30 -0.79
CA ALA A 322 2.15 -5.02 -0.33
C ALA A 322 3.22 -4.41 -1.24
N GLY A 323 4.03 -5.22 -1.93
CA GLY A 323 5.09 -4.71 -2.81
C GLY A 323 4.60 -4.18 -4.16
N LEU A 324 3.31 -4.35 -4.49
CA LEU A 324 2.67 -3.76 -5.65
C LEU A 324 1.86 -2.49 -5.32
N GLY A 325 1.86 -2.07 -4.06
CA GLY A 325 1.14 -0.86 -3.64
C GLY A 325 -0.37 -0.94 -3.89
N PHE A 326 -0.93 0.16 -4.39
CA PHE A 326 -2.35 0.31 -4.67
C PHE A 326 -2.90 -0.75 -5.63
N GLU A 327 -2.19 -1.03 -6.74
CA GLU A 327 -2.65 -2.08 -7.68
C GLU A 327 -2.64 -3.47 -7.04
N GLY A 328 -1.70 -3.71 -6.11
CA GLY A 328 -1.68 -4.92 -5.31
C GLY A 328 -2.95 -5.13 -4.49
N GLU A 329 -3.51 -4.06 -3.92
CA GLU A 329 -4.78 -4.11 -3.18
C GLU A 329 -5.96 -4.48 -4.10
N ILE A 330 -6.01 -3.92 -5.31
CA ILE A 330 -7.05 -4.25 -6.29
C ILE A 330 -6.96 -5.70 -6.71
N LEU A 331 -5.75 -6.18 -7.02
CA LEU A 331 -5.50 -7.58 -7.36
C LEU A 331 -5.86 -8.52 -6.21
N ALA A 332 -5.57 -8.15 -4.95
CA ALA A 332 -5.96 -8.93 -3.79
C ALA A 332 -7.50 -9.05 -3.65
N GLY A 333 -8.23 -7.96 -3.93
CA GLY A 333 -9.69 -7.96 -4.00
C GLY A 333 -10.23 -8.88 -5.10
N MET A 334 -9.67 -8.79 -6.30
CA MET A 334 -10.02 -9.65 -7.43
C MET A 334 -9.75 -11.13 -7.12
N ASP A 335 -8.56 -11.45 -6.59
CA ASP A 335 -8.20 -12.82 -6.21
C ASP A 335 -9.19 -13.42 -5.21
N ALA A 336 -9.54 -12.65 -4.17
CA ALA A 336 -10.50 -13.08 -3.16
C ALA A 336 -11.90 -13.31 -3.77
N ALA A 337 -12.35 -12.41 -4.65
CA ALA A 337 -13.62 -12.53 -5.35
C ALA A 337 -13.66 -13.76 -6.28
N PHE A 338 -12.60 -14.01 -7.06
CA PHE A 338 -12.51 -15.19 -7.93
C PHE A 338 -12.50 -16.50 -7.14
N LEU A 339 -11.75 -16.56 -6.04
CA LEU A 339 -11.74 -17.72 -5.15
C LEU A 339 -13.11 -17.94 -4.50
N ALA A 340 -13.76 -16.86 -4.06
CA ALA A 340 -15.10 -16.89 -3.52
C ALA A 340 -16.19 -17.08 -4.58
N GLY A 341 -15.88 -17.01 -5.88
CA GLY A 341 -16.82 -17.28 -6.98
C GLY A 341 -16.77 -18.73 -7.44
N ARG A 342 -15.59 -19.37 -7.40
CA ARG A 342 -15.41 -20.78 -7.81
C ARG A 342 -16.26 -21.72 -6.96
N GLU A 343 -17.27 -22.34 -7.56
CA GLU A 343 -17.87 -23.55 -7.01
C GLU A 343 -16.81 -24.66 -6.99
N ARG A 344 -16.49 -25.17 -5.79
CA ARG A 344 -15.87 -26.49 -5.73
C ARG A 344 -16.96 -27.47 -6.17
N LYS A 345 -16.84 -28.00 -7.39
CA LYS A 345 -17.39 -29.32 -7.68
C LYS A 345 -16.78 -30.25 -6.64
N ASN A 346 -17.58 -30.69 -5.67
CA ASN A 346 -17.18 -31.75 -4.77
C ASN A 346 -16.96 -32.99 -5.64
N HIS A 347 -15.71 -33.24 -6.04
CA HIS A 347 -15.31 -34.59 -6.35
C HIS A 347 -15.25 -35.30 -5.01
N GLY A 348 -16.34 -36.01 -4.70
CA GLY A 348 -16.37 -36.95 -3.60
C GLY A 348 -15.19 -37.89 -3.72
N LEU A 349 -14.43 -37.99 -2.64
CA LEU A 349 -13.56 -39.12 -2.33
C LEU A 349 -14.06 -39.70 -1.03
#